data_AF-A0A946SKJ0-F1
#
_entry.id   AF-A0A946SKJ0-F1
#
_cell.length_a   1.000
_cell.length_b   1.000
_cell.length_c   1.000
_cell.angle_alpha   90.00
_cell.angle_beta   90.00
_cell.angle_gamma   90.00
#
_symmetry.space_group_name_H-M   'P 1'
#
loop_
_entity.id
_entity.type
_entity.pdbx_description
1 polymer ?
#
loop_
_entity_poly.entity_id
_entity_poly.type
_entity_poly.pdbx_seq_one_letter_code
_entity_poly.pdbx_strand_id
1 'polypeptide(L)'
;MSLPSRRLRFRSARPFAPAVLRHTHLVRIVGLLTLAAFAVRAEADPVSYHEHILPILKANCQGCHNPADADGEFIVTTYAGLMAGGSEGVAITAGDPDDSLLIDAITGDDPWMPKQGDPLSATEIDLFRHWIAEGATDDTPAPRDGISAMEPPVYAVAPVISALAYSPDGKTLAVSGFREILLHRSDGSALIGRLVGESHRIESIAYSDDGSVLSASGGSPAQFGEVQLWDAATNALIRSIRTTYDTVYGVSLSTDAGVVAIGCGDHTARVLSAADGEELIRFDNHGDWVFGTVFSTDGTHVVTAGRDGALKLVRVEDGAFVDDINASNKGYGGISCIARHPTADQVLSAGSDRIPRLYRIFRATRRDVGNTDFNLIRAFEAQPGPVKAVAFSPDGSLIAVGSAGGEARVYKVDDGERVATLMGDGVGVFALAFHPDGTQLAVAGFDGEVRLFDPLSGELIHEFTPVPLTDTEARGESTSGEETSG
;
A
#
# COMPACT_ATOMS: atom_id res chain seq x y z
N MET A 1 -41.47 -35.10 -3.90
CA MET A 1 -40.73 -35.75 -5.00
C MET A 1 -39.25 -35.68 -4.64
N SER A 2 -38.66 -36.84 -4.39
CA SER A 2 -37.31 -37.04 -3.86
C SER A 2 -36.41 -37.51 -5.01
N LEU A 3 -35.22 -36.91 -5.15
CA LEU A 3 -34.17 -37.36 -6.07
C LEU A 3 -33.04 -38.01 -5.26
N PRO A 4 -32.52 -39.19 -5.66
CA PRO A 4 -31.67 -40.01 -4.80
C PRO A 4 -30.16 -39.80 -5.06
N SER A 5 -29.39 -39.98 -3.98
CA SER A 5 -27.93 -40.00 -3.93
C SER A 5 -27.34 -41.33 -4.43
N ARG A 6 -26.29 -41.26 -5.26
CA ARG A 6 -25.53 -42.45 -5.71
C ARG A 6 -24.32 -42.69 -4.79
N ARG A 7 -24.29 -43.85 -4.13
CA ARG A 7 -23.11 -44.45 -3.48
C ARG A 7 -22.46 -45.46 -4.42
N LEU A 8 -21.16 -45.33 -4.68
CA LEU A 8 -20.34 -46.33 -5.36
C LEU A 8 -19.79 -47.34 -4.36
N ARG A 9 -19.88 -48.62 -4.72
CA ARG A 9 -19.47 -49.79 -3.92
C ARG A 9 -18.03 -50.21 -4.26
N PHE A 10 -17.23 -50.45 -3.23
CA PHE A 10 -15.99 -51.22 -3.31
C PHE A 10 -16.30 -52.72 -3.53
N ARG A 11 -15.52 -53.39 -4.38
CA ARG A 11 -15.45 -54.85 -4.47
C ARG A 11 -14.03 -55.31 -4.16
N SER A 12 -13.92 -56.24 -3.21
CA SER A 12 -12.68 -56.90 -2.79
C SER A 12 -12.50 -58.26 -3.46
N ALA A 13 -11.22 -58.54 -3.75
CA ALA A 13 -10.43 -59.77 -3.93
C ALA A 13 -11.09 -61.17 -3.99
N ARG A 14 -10.44 -62.09 -4.74
CA ARG A 14 -9.87 -63.41 -4.31
C ARG A 14 -9.40 -64.30 -5.53
N PRO A 15 -8.71 -65.46 -5.39
CA PRO A 15 -7.24 -65.65 -5.54
C PRO A 15 -6.83 -66.96 -6.32
N PHE A 16 -5.59 -67.47 -6.08
CA PHE A 16 -4.96 -68.78 -6.44
C PHE A 16 -4.27 -68.92 -7.83
N ALA A 17 -3.17 -69.65 -8.06
CA ALA A 17 -1.99 -70.20 -7.34
C ALA A 17 -1.06 -70.85 -8.43
N PRO A 18 -0.08 -71.75 -8.16
CA PRO A 18 1.35 -71.57 -8.52
C PRO A 18 1.89 -72.54 -9.62
N ALA A 19 3.15 -72.37 -10.02
CA ALA A 19 3.92 -73.39 -10.75
C ALA A 19 5.40 -73.41 -10.34
N VAL A 20 6.00 -74.58 -10.44
CA VAL A 20 7.11 -75.11 -9.63
C VAL A 20 8.32 -75.51 -10.49
N LEU A 21 9.52 -75.26 -9.92
CA LEU A 21 10.87 -75.86 -10.10
C LEU A 21 11.55 -75.94 -11.49
N ARG A 22 12.84 -75.58 -11.50
CA ARG A 22 13.96 -76.53 -11.72
C ARG A 22 15.25 -76.08 -11.01
N HIS A 23 15.91 -77.05 -10.37
CA HIS A 23 17.17 -76.95 -9.62
C HIS A 23 18.40 -76.91 -10.52
N THR A 24 19.47 -76.24 -10.05
CA THR A 24 20.87 -76.70 -10.20
C THR A 24 21.73 -76.14 -9.05
N HIS A 25 22.69 -76.95 -8.61
CA HIS A 25 23.52 -76.87 -7.39
C HIS A 25 24.53 -75.70 -7.40
N LEU A 26 24.66 -74.89 -6.33
CA LEU A 26 25.39 -75.09 -5.06
C LEU A 26 26.92 -74.85 -5.15
N VAL A 27 27.36 -73.63 -4.79
CA VAL A 27 28.64 -73.38 -4.12
C VAL A 27 28.40 -72.34 -3.02
N ARG A 28 28.66 -72.75 -1.77
CA ARG A 28 28.60 -71.92 -0.57
C ARG A 28 29.89 -71.10 -0.45
N ILE A 29 29.78 -69.78 -0.35
CA ILE A 29 30.78 -68.93 0.30
C ILE A 29 30.05 -68.20 1.42
N VAL A 30 30.39 -68.55 2.66
CA VAL A 30 29.93 -67.86 3.86
C VAL A 30 30.84 -66.64 4.02
N GLY A 31 30.34 -65.47 3.61
CA GLY A 31 30.92 -64.17 3.94
C GLY A 31 30.05 -63.50 4.99
N LEU A 32 30.58 -63.35 6.20
CA LEU A 32 29.95 -62.58 7.28
C LEU A 32 29.98 -61.09 6.88
N LEU A 33 28.87 -60.57 6.33
CA LEU A 33 28.69 -59.14 6.07
C LEU A 33 27.79 -58.57 7.15
N THR A 34 28.39 -57.90 8.13
CA THR A 34 27.71 -56.96 9.01
C THR A 34 27.16 -55.81 8.18
N LEU A 35 25.85 -55.79 7.96
CA LEU A 35 25.15 -54.62 7.42
C LEU A 35 25.15 -53.53 8.50
N ALA A 36 26.05 -52.55 8.39
CA ALA A 36 25.85 -51.27 9.04
C ALA A 36 24.77 -50.52 8.27
N ALA A 37 23.58 -50.43 8.85
CA ALA A 37 22.52 -49.57 8.34
C ALA A 37 22.93 -48.11 8.57
N PHE A 38 23.44 -47.45 7.53
CA PHE A 38 23.51 -46.00 7.50
C PHE A 38 22.09 -45.48 7.26
N ALA A 39 21.43 -45.05 8.33
CA ALA A 39 20.27 -44.18 8.21
C ALA A 39 20.78 -42.82 7.73
N VAL A 40 20.57 -42.51 6.46
CA VAL A 40 20.63 -41.13 5.98
C VAL A 40 19.37 -40.46 6.54
N ARG A 41 19.55 -39.72 7.64
CA ARG A 41 18.54 -38.78 8.10
C ARG A 41 18.48 -37.69 7.02
N ALA A 42 17.33 -37.52 6.37
CA ALA A 42 17.10 -36.30 5.61
C ALA A 42 17.19 -35.16 6.62
N GLU A 43 18.23 -34.33 6.50
CA GLU A 43 18.28 -33.05 7.19
C GLU A 43 17.05 -32.27 6.73
N ALA A 44 16.26 -31.78 7.68
CA ALA A 44 15.17 -30.87 7.37
C ALA A 44 15.78 -29.64 6.70
N ASP A 45 15.09 -29.06 5.72
CA ASP A 45 15.56 -27.81 5.12
C ASP A 45 15.71 -26.75 6.22
N PRO A 46 16.81 -25.96 6.19
CA PRO A 46 17.07 -24.96 7.22
C PRO A 46 15.96 -23.91 7.25
N VAL A 47 15.67 -23.41 8.44
CA VAL A 47 14.64 -22.38 8.62
C VAL A 47 15.20 -21.03 8.20
N SER A 48 14.74 -20.55 7.05
CA SER A 48 15.02 -19.19 6.57
C SER A 48 14.49 -18.11 7.53
N TYR A 49 15.34 -17.15 7.90
CA TYR A 49 14.91 -15.94 8.61
C TYR A 49 13.94 -15.14 7.74
N HIS A 50 14.31 -14.93 6.46
CA HIS A 50 13.53 -14.11 5.54
C HIS A 50 12.16 -14.71 5.19
N GLU A 51 12.09 -16.00 4.89
CA GLU A 51 10.86 -16.64 4.41
C GLU A 51 9.95 -17.13 5.54
N HIS A 52 10.50 -17.50 6.70
CA HIS A 52 9.71 -18.11 7.77
C HIS A 52 9.58 -17.23 9.02
N ILE A 53 10.65 -16.58 9.47
CA ILE A 53 10.67 -15.86 10.75
C ILE A 53 10.16 -14.43 10.61
N LEU A 54 10.69 -13.69 9.63
CA LEU A 54 10.37 -12.29 9.39
C LEU A 54 8.87 -12.05 9.15
N PRO A 55 8.11 -12.90 8.43
CA PRO A 55 6.66 -12.72 8.29
C PRO A 55 5.90 -12.80 9.62
N ILE A 56 6.33 -13.69 10.54
CA ILE A 56 5.69 -13.84 11.86
C ILE A 56 5.96 -12.59 12.71
N LEU A 57 7.20 -12.08 12.69
CA LEU A 57 7.58 -10.83 13.37
C LEU A 57 6.79 -9.63 12.84
N LYS A 58 6.63 -9.52 11.52
CA LYS A 58 5.84 -8.46 10.87
C LYS A 58 4.38 -8.50 11.28
N ALA A 59 3.79 -9.69 11.33
CA ALA A 59 2.37 -9.84 11.63
C ALA A 59 2.04 -9.59 13.11
N ASN A 60 2.91 -10.03 14.03
CA ASN A 60 2.56 -10.15 15.45
C ASN A 60 3.37 -9.24 16.39
N CYS A 61 4.50 -8.70 15.94
CA CYS A 61 5.46 -8.02 16.82
C CYS A 61 5.77 -6.59 16.37
N GLN A 62 5.89 -6.35 15.07
CA GLN A 62 6.38 -5.08 14.51
C GLN A 62 5.52 -3.86 14.87
N GLY A 63 4.21 -4.05 15.10
CA GLY A 63 3.31 -2.97 15.51
C GLY A 63 3.78 -2.23 16.78
N CYS A 64 4.36 -2.95 17.74
CA CYS A 64 4.81 -2.39 19.03
C CYS A 64 6.34 -2.49 19.27
N HIS A 65 7.08 -3.11 18.34
CA HIS A 65 8.53 -3.31 18.46
C HIS A 65 9.25 -2.73 17.24
N ASN A 66 9.03 -1.45 16.98
CA ASN A 66 9.65 -0.71 15.88
C ASN A 66 10.42 0.51 16.42
N PRO A 67 11.30 1.14 15.62
CA PRO A 67 12.14 2.23 16.13
C PRO A 67 11.38 3.48 16.60
N ALA A 68 10.13 3.66 16.17
CA ALA A 68 9.28 4.78 16.61
C ALA A 68 8.49 4.47 17.89
N ASP A 69 8.20 3.19 18.13
CA ASP A 69 7.48 2.71 19.31
C ASP A 69 8.14 1.38 19.72
N ALA A 70 9.23 1.48 20.49
CA ALA A 70 10.03 0.34 20.94
C ALA A 70 9.68 0.06 22.41
N ASP A 71 8.56 -0.62 22.64
CA ASP A 71 8.17 -1.07 23.97
C ASP A 71 9.29 -1.97 24.53
N GLY A 72 9.97 -1.54 25.59
CA GLY A 72 11.13 -2.24 26.17
C GLY A 72 12.43 -2.14 25.35
N GLU A 73 12.56 -1.12 24.49
CA GLU A 73 13.71 -0.87 23.59
C GLU A 73 13.98 -2.01 22.58
N PHE A 74 13.05 -2.94 22.43
CA PHE A 74 13.20 -4.09 21.54
C PHE A 74 12.70 -3.77 20.13
N ILE A 75 13.57 -3.94 19.13
CA ILE A 75 13.30 -3.59 17.72
C ILE A 75 13.31 -4.87 16.87
N VAL A 76 12.18 -5.22 16.26
CA VAL A 76 12.08 -6.42 15.39
C VAL A 76 12.03 -6.09 13.90
N THR A 77 12.08 -4.81 13.54
CA THR A 77 11.98 -4.35 12.13
C THR A 77 13.22 -4.63 11.29
N THR A 78 14.35 -4.95 11.93
CA THR A 78 15.60 -5.31 11.26
C THR A 78 16.24 -6.50 11.96
N TYR A 79 16.96 -7.33 11.22
CA TYR A 79 17.73 -8.44 11.81
C TYR A 79 18.72 -7.93 12.86
N ALA A 80 19.44 -6.85 12.57
CA ALA A 80 20.39 -6.25 13.50
C ALA A 80 19.71 -5.76 14.79
N GLY A 81 18.52 -5.14 14.69
CA GLY A 81 17.73 -4.72 15.85
C GLY A 81 17.27 -5.92 16.69
N LEU A 82 16.80 -6.98 16.03
CA LEU A 82 16.35 -8.21 16.69
C LEU A 82 17.48 -8.84 17.50
N MET A 83 18.67 -8.93 16.89
CA MET A 83 19.85 -9.51 17.52
C MET A 83 20.51 -8.61 18.59
N ALA A 84 20.30 -7.30 18.53
CA ALA A 84 20.79 -6.37 19.54
C ALA A 84 20.07 -6.55 20.89
N GLY A 85 18.83 -7.05 20.88
CA GLY A 85 18.01 -7.21 22.09
C GLY A 85 17.38 -5.90 22.56
N GLY A 86 17.00 -5.85 23.83
CA GLY A 86 16.42 -4.67 24.46
C GLY A 86 16.95 -4.47 25.88
N SER A 87 16.31 -3.60 26.65
CA SER A 87 16.72 -3.29 28.02
C SER A 87 16.66 -4.50 28.97
N GLU A 88 15.78 -5.47 28.67
CA GLU A 88 15.61 -6.73 29.40
C GLU A 88 16.65 -7.80 29.03
N GLY A 89 17.48 -7.56 28.02
CA GLY A 89 18.59 -8.44 27.63
C GLY A 89 18.55 -8.88 26.17
N VAL A 90 19.32 -9.94 25.89
CA VAL A 90 19.46 -10.51 24.54
C VAL A 90 18.18 -11.25 24.16
N ALA A 91 17.52 -10.80 23.09
CA ALA A 91 16.27 -11.42 22.66
C ALA A 91 16.46 -12.82 22.07
N ILE A 92 17.58 -13.02 21.36
CA ILE A 92 17.92 -14.26 20.67
C ILE A 92 19.35 -14.68 21.06
N THR A 93 19.46 -15.77 21.80
CA THR A 93 20.74 -16.46 22.03
C THR A 93 20.93 -17.48 20.91
N ALA A 94 21.72 -17.12 19.89
CA ALA A 94 21.99 -18.00 18.75
C ALA A 94 22.52 -19.37 19.20
N GLY A 95 21.88 -20.44 18.74
CA GLY A 95 22.18 -21.82 19.10
C GLY A 95 21.49 -22.32 20.38
N ASP A 96 20.85 -21.44 21.16
CA ASP A 96 20.19 -21.79 22.41
C ASP A 96 18.76 -21.18 22.49
N PRO A 97 17.75 -21.91 22.00
CA PRO A 97 16.37 -21.45 22.07
C PRO A 97 15.84 -21.30 23.49
N ASP A 98 16.35 -22.08 24.45
CA ASP A 98 15.84 -22.07 25.83
C ASP A 98 16.40 -20.89 26.63
N ASP A 99 17.54 -20.33 26.21
CA ASP A 99 18.13 -19.10 26.76
C ASP A 99 17.65 -17.81 26.05
N SER A 100 16.82 -17.94 25.02
CA SER A 100 16.33 -16.80 24.23
C SER A 100 15.08 -16.16 24.85
N LEU A 101 15.16 -14.89 25.27
CA LEU A 101 14.02 -14.16 25.85
C LEU A 101 12.80 -14.12 24.94
N LEU A 102 12.98 -14.10 23.62
CA LEU A 102 11.86 -14.15 22.67
C LEU A 102 11.05 -15.44 22.82
N ILE A 103 11.71 -16.59 23.04
CA ILE A 103 11.03 -17.88 23.20
C ILE A 103 10.26 -17.92 24.52
N ASP A 104 10.83 -17.40 25.61
CA ASP A 104 10.15 -17.26 26.90
C ASP A 104 8.91 -16.35 26.79
N ALA A 105 8.97 -15.31 25.96
CA ALA A 105 7.87 -14.37 25.77
C ALA A 105 6.64 -14.97 25.06
N ILE A 106 6.88 -15.84 24.07
CA ILE A 106 5.84 -16.36 23.16
C ILE A 106 5.36 -17.77 23.53
N THR A 107 5.99 -18.43 24.50
CA THR A 107 5.70 -19.82 24.88
C THR A 107 4.97 -19.89 26.22
N GLY A 108 4.18 -20.96 26.42
CA GLY A 108 3.53 -21.28 27.69
C GLY A 108 2.01 -21.37 27.56
N ASP A 109 1.34 -21.70 28.66
CA ASP A 109 -0.12 -21.73 28.74
C ASP A 109 -0.74 -20.32 28.74
N ASP A 110 0.05 -19.30 29.14
CA ASP A 110 -0.33 -17.89 29.20
C ASP A 110 0.87 -17.01 28.77
N PRO A 111 1.23 -17.00 27.46
CA PRO A 111 2.35 -16.20 26.97
C PRO A 111 2.01 -14.72 27.08
N TRP A 112 3.01 -13.89 27.43
CA TRP A 112 2.81 -12.44 27.58
C TRP A 112 3.03 -11.66 26.27
N MET A 113 3.48 -12.34 25.22
CA MET A 113 3.50 -11.84 23.84
C MET A 113 2.82 -12.81 22.86
N PRO A 114 2.04 -12.31 21.89
CA PRO A 114 1.73 -10.90 21.62
C PRO A 114 0.79 -10.29 22.68
N LYS A 115 1.02 -9.04 23.11
CA LYS A 115 0.12 -8.33 24.05
C LYS A 115 -1.29 -8.11 23.48
N GLN A 116 -1.38 -7.97 22.17
CA GLN A 116 -2.62 -7.75 21.43
C GLN A 116 -2.70 -8.81 20.33
N GLY A 117 -3.75 -9.63 20.33
CA GLY A 117 -3.95 -10.70 19.37
C GLY A 117 -3.98 -12.09 20.01
N ASP A 118 -4.12 -13.11 19.17
CA ASP A 118 -4.04 -14.51 19.61
C ASP A 118 -2.57 -14.91 19.84
N PRO A 119 -2.29 -15.82 20.79
CA PRO A 119 -0.96 -16.42 20.93
C PRO A 119 -0.47 -17.06 19.63
N LEU A 120 0.86 -17.06 19.44
CA LEU A 120 1.47 -17.77 18.31
C LEU A 120 1.12 -19.27 18.37
N SER A 121 0.91 -19.86 17.20
CA SER A 121 0.66 -21.30 17.10
C SER A 121 1.93 -22.10 17.44
N ALA A 122 1.75 -23.35 17.87
CA ALA A 122 2.87 -24.26 18.14
C ALA A 122 3.84 -24.38 16.95
N THR A 123 3.30 -24.37 15.71
CA THR A 123 4.12 -24.41 14.50
C THR A 123 4.99 -23.18 14.32
N GLU A 124 4.46 -21.98 14.63
CA GLU A 124 5.23 -20.73 14.56
C GLU A 124 6.32 -20.68 15.63
N ILE A 125 6.02 -21.13 16.84
CA ILE A 125 7.00 -21.25 17.94
C ILE A 125 8.10 -22.25 17.56
N ASP A 126 7.74 -23.38 16.96
CA ASP A 126 8.70 -24.39 16.49
C ASP A 126 9.63 -23.83 15.39
N LEU A 127 9.14 -22.95 14.51
CA LEU A 127 9.99 -22.27 13.52
C LEU A 127 11.04 -21.39 14.21
N PHE A 128 10.65 -20.56 15.18
CA PHE A 128 11.61 -19.76 15.95
C PHE A 128 12.63 -20.65 16.67
N ARG A 129 12.18 -21.70 17.36
CA ARG A 129 13.08 -22.61 18.08
C ARG A 129 14.08 -23.28 17.14
N HIS A 130 13.62 -23.73 15.98
CA HIS A 130 14.48 -24.40 15.02
C HIS A 130 15.50 -23.43 14.40
N TRP A 131 15.05 -22.25 13.96
CA TRP A 131 15.95 -21.22 13.43
C TRP A 131 17.01 -20.77 14.44
N ILE A 132 16.62 -20.58 15.71
CA ILE A 132 17.57 -20.23 16.77
C ILE A 132 18.57 -21.35 16.99
N ALA A 133 18.12 -22.62 17.06
CA ALA A 133 18.99 -23.78 17.21
C ALA A 133 20.00 -23.93 16.05
N GLU A 134 19.63 -23.49 14.85
CA GLU A 134 20.50 -23.45 13.66
C GLU A 134 21.50 -22.29 13.66
N GLY A 135 21.45 -21.42 14.69
CA GLY A 135 22.38 -20.30 14.87
C GLY A 135 21.79 -18.94 14.52
N ALA A 136 20.46 -18.85 14.34
CA ALA A 136 19.72 -17.61 14.10
C ALA A 136 20.32 -16.76 12.96
N THR A 137 20.70 -17.38 11.84
CA THR A 137 21.40 -16.69 10.75
C THR A 137 20.46 -15.79 9.94
N ASP A 138 20.98 -14.63 9.51
CA ASP A 138 20.32 -13.77 8.54
C ASP A 138 20.55 -14.28 7.11
N ASP A 139 19.49 -14.72 6.46
CA ASP A 139 19.47 -15.05 5.03
C ASP A 139 18.63 -14.06 4.23
N THR A 140 18.32 -12.90 4.80
CA THR A 140 17.68 -11.79 4.07
C THR A 140 18.48 -11.57 2.80
N PRO A 141 17.86 -11.74 1.62
CA PRO A 141 18.54 -11.45 0.37
C PRO A 141 19.11 -10.04 0.48
N ALA A 142 20.37 -9.87 0.05
CA ALA A 142 20.90 -8.52 -0.11
C ALA A 142 19.81 -7.69 -0.83
N PRO A 143 19.54 -6.45 -0.37
CA PRO A 143 18.71 -5.54 -1.15
C PRO A 143 19.17 -5.70 -2.59
N ARG A 144 18.25 -5.92 -3.53
CA ARG A 144 18.65 -5.90 -4.94
C ARG A 144 19.23 -4.52 -5.15
N ASP A 145 20.56 -4.42 -5.08
CA ASP A 145 21.31 -3.20 -5.30
C ASP A 145 20.97 -2.76 -6.72
N GLY A 146 20.04 -1.81 -6.81
CA GLY A 146 19.52 -1.38 -8.10
C GLY A 146 18.06 -0.97 -8.06
N ILE A 147 17.80 0.22 -7.53
CA ILE A 147 17.05 1.19 -8.32
C ILE A 147 17.90 1.47 -9.57
N SER A 148 17.90 0.54 -10.51
CA SER A 148 18.39 0.82 -11.83
C SER A 148 17.18 0.79 -12.74
N ALA A 149 17.09 1.78 -13.62
CA ALA A 149 16.04 1.97 -14.61
C ALA A 149 15.85 0.78 -15.61
N MET A 150 16.42 -0.39 -15.32
CA MET A 150 16.83 -1.34 -16.34
C MET A 150 15.79 -2.39 -16.70
N GLU A 151 14.80 -2.68 -15.85
CA GLU A 151 13.73 -3.60 -16.21
C GLU A 151 12.40 -3.10 -15.66
N PRO A 152 11.68 -2.29 -16.45
CA PRO A 152 10.35 -1.87 -16.07
C PRO A 152 9.43 -3.09 -15.83
N PRO A 153 8.49 -3.00 -14.88
CA PRO A 153 7.54 -4.07 -14.59
C PRO A 153 6.83 -4.61 -15.83
N VAL A 154 6.60 -5.92 -15.86
CA VAL A 154 5.83 -6.59 -16.91
C VAL A 154 4.45 -6.93 -16.35
N TYR A 155 3.40 -6.46 -17.03
CA TYR A 155 2.03 -6.64 -16.58
C TYR A 155 1.34 -7.78 -17.32
N ALA A 156 0.91 -8.79 -16.56
CA ALA A 156 -0.04 -9.77 -17.06
C ALA A 156 -1.50 -9.27 -16.93
N VAL A 157 -1.74 -8.34 -15.99
CA VAL A 157 -3.04 -7.70 -15.74
C VAL A 157 -2.80 -6.24 -15.35
N ALA A 158 -3.79 -5.38 -15.61
CA ALA A 158 -3.73 -3.99 -15.18
C ALA A 158 -3.74 -3.91 -13.63
N PRO A 159 -2.84 -3.11 -13.01
CA PRO A 159 -2.83 -2.94 -11.56
C PRO A 159 -3.92 -1.96 -11.14
N VAL A 160 -4.29 -2.00 -9.85
CA VAL A 160 -5.14 -0.95 -9.26
C VAL A 160 -4.43 0.41 -9.38
N ILE A 161 -5.15 1.42 -9.87
CA ILE A 161 -4.65 2.79 -9.95
C ILE A 161 -5.12 3.55 -8.71
N SER A 162 -4.15 4.00 -7.93
CA SER A 162 -4.31 4.71 -6.65
C SER A 162 -4.10 6.22 -6.76
N ALA A 163 -3.38 6.70 -7.78
CA ALA A 163 -3.03 8.11 -7.92
C ALA A 163 -2.97 8.53 -9.39
N LEU A 164 -3.44 9.75 -9.65
CA LEU A 164 -3.39 10.44 -10.93
C LEU A 164 -2.96 11.88 -10.70
N ALA A 165 -2.15 12.43 -11.60
CA ALA A 165 -1.83 13.87 -11.59
C ALA A 165 -1.55 14.36 -13.02
N TYR A 166 -2.21 15.43 -13.43
CA TYR A 166 -1.82 16.15 -14.65
C TYR A 166 -0.63 17.07 -14.37
N SER A 167 0.29 17.17 -15.33
CA SER A 167 1.33 18.21 -15.30
C SER A 167 0.68 19.59 -15.37
N PRO A 168 1.22 20.63 -14.71
CA PRO A 168 0.64 21.98 -14.75
C PRO A 168 0.50 22.58 -16.16
N ASP A 169 1.34 22.15 -17.11
CA ASP A 169 1.26 22.57 -18.51
C ASP A 169 0.20 21.81 -19.34
N GLY A 170 -0.49 20.83 -18.75
CA GLY A 170 -1.57 20.07 -19.35
C GLY A 170 -1.13 19.06 -20.42
N LYS A 171 0.16 18.74 -20.53
CA LYS A 171 0.64 17.83 -21.59
C LYS A 171 0.79 16.37 -21.16
N THR A 172 0.95 16.14 -19.87
CA THR A 172 1.26 14.83 -19.32
C THR A 172 0.26 14.44 -18.25
N LEU A 173 -0.19 13.18 -18.26
CA LEU A 173 -0.91 12.54 -17.18
C LEU A 173 0.01 11.51 -16.52
N ALA A 174 0.35 11.71 -15.26
CA ALA A 174 1.05 10.73 -14.43
C ALA A 174 0.05 9.77 -13.78
N VAL A 175 0.31 8.47 -13.89
CA VAL A 175 -0.55 7.38 -13.42
C VAL A 175 0.25 6.45 -12.54
N SER A 176 -0.25 6.10 -11.35
CA SER A 176 0.43 5.10 -10.52
C SER A 176 0.37 3.69 -11.14
N GLY A 177 1.49 2.98 -11.08
CA GLY A 177 1.61 1.57 -11.42
C GLY A 177 2.20 0.76 -10.27
N PHE A 178 2.58 -0.49 -10.55
CA PHE A 178 3.32 -1.32 -9.61
C PHE A 178 4.81 -0.99 -9.73
N ARG A 179 5.44 -0.40 -8.70
CA ARG A 179 6.87 0.00 -8.73
C ARG A 179 7.24 1.04 -9.78
N GLU A 180 6.26 1.77 -10.28
CA GLU A 180 6.53 2.83 -11.25
C GLU A 180 5.41 3.86 -11.30
N ILE A 181 5.72 4.97 -11.96
CA ILE A 181 4.74 5.98 -12.41
C ILE A 181 4.79 6.00 -13.93
N LEU A 182 3.63 5.82 -14.55
CA LEU A 182 3.48 5.84 -16.00
C LEU A 182 3.11 7.25 -16.44
N LEU A 183 3.87 7.79 -17.39
CA LEU A 183 3.63 9.10 -17.97
C LEU A 183 2.96 8.92 -19.32
N HIS A 184 1.73 9.40 -19.45
CA HIS A 184 0.97 9.41 -20.69
C HIS A 184 0.86 10.81 -21.24
N ARG A 185 0.62 10.96 -22.56
CA ARG A 185 0.03 12.20 -23.07
C ARG A 185 -1.28 12.46 -22.33
N SER A 186 -1.60 13.74 -22.09
CA SER A 186 -2.79 14.10 -21.33
C SER A 186 -4.10 13.60 -21.94
N ASP A 187 -4.14 13.38 -23.25
CA ASP A 187 -5.28 12.80 -23.97
C ASP A 187 -5.33 11.26 -23.93
N GLY A 188 -4.39 10.60 -23.25
CA GLY A 188 -4.31 9.13 -23.17
C GLY A 188 -3.92 8.45 -24.49
N SER A 189 -3.42 9.19 -25.48
CA SER A 189 -3.10 8.63 -26.80
C SER A 189 -1.80 7.82 -26.84
N ALA A 190 -0.90 8.01 -25.88
CA ALA A 190 0.35 7.27 -25.81
C ALA A 190 1.01 7.32 -24.43
N LEU A 191 1.62 6.20 -24.05
CA LEU A 191 2.65 6.12 -23.01
C LEU A 191 3.93 6.79 -23.51
N ILE A 192 4.40 7.82 -22.81
CA ILE A 192 5.57 8.64 -23.17
C ILE A 192 6.76 8.50 -22.21
N GLY A 193 6.55 7.90 -21.03
CA GLY A 193 7.62 7.67 -20.06
C GLY A 193 7.23 6.70 -18.95
N ARG A 194 8.22 6.10 -18.29
CA ARG A 194 8.05 5.20 -17.15
C ARG A 194 9.09 5.55 -16.10
N LEU A 195 8.65 6.00 -14.93
CA LEU A 195 9.50 6.35 -13.79
C LEU A 195 9.55 5.15 -12.86
N VAL A 196 10.61 4.34 -12.96
CA VAL A 196 10.72 3.06 -12.23
C VAL A 196 11.40 3.27 -10.88
N GLY A 197 10.72 2.88 -9.80
CA GLY A 197 11.17 3.02 -8.41
C GLY A 197 11.06 1.73 -7.60
N GLU A 198 11.22 1.81 -6.27
CA GLU A 198 11.17 0.63 -5.40
C GLU A 198 9.83 0.38 -4.74
N SER A 199 9.07 1.44 -4.50
CA SER A 199 7.76 1.38 -3.86
C SER A 199 6.82 0.42 -4.59
N HIS A 200 6.46 -0.70 -3.96
CA HIS A 200 5.44 -1.61 -4.51
C HIS A 200 4.12 -0.90 -4.73
N ARG A 201 3.79 0.04 -3.85
CA ARG A 201 2.60 0.88 -3.92
C ARG A 201 3.01 2.32 -4.04
N ILE A 202 2.52 3.01 -5.08
CA ILE A 202 2.50 4.47 -5.12
C ILE A 202 1.14 4.88 -4.57
N GLU A 203 1.08 5.65 -3.50
CA GLU A 203 -0.19 6.02 -2.84
C GLU A 203 -0.65 7.43 -3.25
N SER A 204 0.27 8.31 -3.62
CA SER A 204 -0.06 9.67 -4.04
C SER A 204 0.99 10.22 -5.01
N ILE A 205 0.56 11.10 -5.91
CA ILE A 205 1.41 11.78 -6.91
C ILE A 205 1.00 13.25 -6.92
N ALA A 206 1.97 14.16 -6.91
CA ALA A 206 1.74 15.59 -7.05
C ALA A 206 2.89 16.26 -7.80
N TYR A 207 2.57 17.19 -8.70
CA TYR A 207 3.56 18.09 -9.31
C TYR A 207 3.77 19.32 -8.42
N SER A 208 4.96 19.93 -8.49
CA SER A 208 5.17 21.31 -8.04
C SER A 208 4.33 22.28 -8.88
N ASP A 209 4.02 23.45 -8.33
CA ASP A 209 3.19 24.46 -9.00
C ASP A 209 3.78 24.92 -10.35
N ASP A 210 5.12 24.96 -10.45
CA ASP A 210 5.85 25.27 -11.69
C ASP A 210 6.03 24.08 -12.64
N GLY A 211 5.63 22.89 -12.22
CA GLY A 211 5.72 21.64 -12.97
C GLY A 211 7.15 21.09 -13.13
N SER A 212 8.15 21.64 -12.42
CA SER A 212 9.54 21.20 -12.52
C SER A 212 9.82 19.88 -11.78
N VAL A 213 9.07 19.61 -10.70
CA VAL A 213 9.22 18.41 -9.87
C VAL A 213 7.93 17.60 -9.86
N LEU A 214 8.04 16.30 -10.08
CA LEU A 214 7.00 15.33 -9.79
C LEU A 214 7.37 14.60 -8.50
N SER A 215 6.52 14.71 -7.49
CA SER A 215 6.63 13.97 -6.23
C SER A 215 5.70 12.77 -6.22
N ALA A 216 6.16 11.68 -5.61
CA ALA A 216 5.33 10.52 -5.34
C ALA A 216 5.65 9.97 -3.96
N SER A 217 4.62 9.58 -3.23
CA SER A 217 4.76 8.85 -1.98
C SER A 217 4.32 7.42 -2.15
N GLY A 218 4.92 6.53 -1.37
CA GLY A 218 4.57 5.14 -1.41
C GLY A 218 5.44 4.30 -0.50
N GLY A 219 5.55 3.02 -0.85
CA GLY A 219 6.42 2.12 -0.14
C GLY A 219 6.06 0.66 -0.39
N SER A 220 6.60 -0.16 0.49
CA SER A 220 6.29 -1.57 0.58
C SER A 220 5.74 -1.85 1.98
N PRO A 221 4.49 -2.37 2.08
CA PRO A 221 3.85 -2.60 3.37
C PRO A 221 4.76 -3.34 4.36
N ALA A 222 4.84 -2.80 5.58
CA ALA A 222 5.68 -3.30 6.68
C ALA A 222 7.18 -3.45 6.34
N GLN A 223 7.68 -2.77 5.31
CA GLN A 223 9.10 -2.80 4.94
C GLN A 223 9.70 -1.40 4.96
N PHE A 224 9.13 -0.49 4.17
CA PHE A 224 9.57 0.89 4.12
C PHE A 224 8.50 1.79 3.51
N GLY A 225 8.57 3.08 3.84
CA GLY A 225 7.90 4.14 3.11
C GLY A 225 8.92 5.16 2.61
N GLU A 226 8.66 5.69 1.42
CA GLU A 226 9.52 6.66 0.79
C GLU A 226 8.74 7.77 0.07
N VAL A 227 9.43 8.89 -0.11
CA VAL A 227 9.05 9.95 -1.04
C VAL A 227 10.06 9.98 -2.18
N GLN A 228 9.58 9.86 -3.39
CA GLN A 228 10.36 10.02 -4.61
C GLN A 228 10.15 11.42 -5.18
N LEU A 229 11.24 12.08 -5.57
CA LEU A 229 11.25 13.36 -6.26
C LEU A 229 11.90 13.17 -7.63
N TRP A 230 11.17 13.51 -8.68
CA TRP A 230 11.57 13.34 -10.07
C TRP A 230 11.65 14.69 -10.76
N ASP A 231 12.68 14.90 -11.57
CA ASP A 231 12.74 16.03 -12.48
C ASP A 231 11.76 15.76 -13.63
N ALA A 232 10.71 16.56 -13.71
CA ALA A 232 9.60 16.33 -14.63
C ALA A 232 9.97 16.56 -16.11
N ALA A 233 11.05 17.32 -16.38
CA ALA A 233 11.50 17.60 -17.74
C ALA A 233 12.37 16.45 -18.29
N THR A 234 13.19 15.83 -17.44
CA THR A 234 14.17 14.82 -17.81
C THR A 234 13.77 13.40 -17.40
N ASN A 235 12.73 13.25 -16.58
CA ASN A 235 12.31 11.99 -15.96
C ASN A 235 13.39 11.36 -15.05
N ALA A 236 14.39 12.13 -14.63
CA ALA A 236 15.44 11.66 -13.76
C ALA A 236 14.98 11.67 -12.29
N LEU A 237 15.30 10.61 -11.54
CA LEU A 237 15.12 10.60 -10.10
C LEU A 237 16.10 11.62 -9.48
N ILE A 238 15.56 12.65 -8.85
CA ILE A 238 16.32 13.63 -8.06
C ILE A 238 16.70 13.00 -6.72
N ARG A 239 15.71 12.39 -6.04
CA ARG A 239 15.88 11.83 -4.71
C ARG A 239 14.84 10.75 -4.41
N SER A 240 15.25 9.73 -3.66
CA SER A 240 14.32 8.92 -2.85
C SER A 240 14.65 9.13 -1.37
N ILE A 241 13.65 9.54 -0.59
CA ILE A 241 13.77 9.81 0.85
C ILE A 241 13.02 8.70 1.59
N ARG A 242 13.75 7.74 2.18
CA ARG A 242 13.17 6.72 3.06
C ARG A 242 12.97 7.30 4.46
N THR A 243 11.75 7.21 4.98
CA THR A 243 11.35 7.93 6.21
C THR A 243 10.67 7.04 7.25
N THR A 244 10.00 5.98 6.82
CA THR A 244 9.22 5.07 7.67
C THR A 244 9.49 3.60 7.34
N TYR A 245 9.02 2.70 8.21
CA TYR A 245 9.09 1.25 8.04
C TYR A 245 7.80 0.64 7.48
N ASP A 246 6.90 1.50 7.01
CA ASP A 246 5.66 1.14 6.33
C ASP A 246 5.33 2.21 5.29
N THR A 247 4.41 1.89 4.39
CA THR A 247 3.96 2.75 3.29
C THR A 247 3.60 4.15 3.79
N VAL A 248 4.08 5.19 3.11
CA VAL A 248 3.60 6.57 3.31
C VAL A 248 2.49 6.91 2.32
N TYR A 249 1.54 7.72 2.78
CA TYR A 249 0.33 8.09 2.06
C TYR A 249 0.45 9.50 1.47
N GLY A 250 -0.60 10.32 1.48
CA GLY A 250 -0.69 11.58 0.74
C GLY A 250 0.57 12.46 0.79
N VAL A 251 0.97 12.93 -0.39
CA VAL A 251 2.12 13.81 -0.59
C VAL A 251 1.66 15.19 -1.05
N SER A 252 2.27 16.24 -0.53
CA SER A 252 2.11 17.59 -1.04
C SER A 252 3.43 18.35 -1.01
N LEU A 253 3.63 19.25 -1.97
CA LEU A 253 4.81 20.11 -2.07
C LEU A 253 4.45 21.52 -1.58
N SER A 254 5.42 22.22 -0.98
CA SER A 254 5.32 23.67 -0.85
C SER A 254 5.35 24.33 -2.23
N THR A 255 4.84 25.57 -2.34
CA THR A 255 4.78 26.32 -3.61
C THR A 255 6.13 26.44 -4.31
N ASP A 256 7.23 26.53 -3.55
CA ASP A 256 8.60 26.58 -4.07
C ASP A 256 9.27 25.20 -4.23
N ALA A 257 8.52 24.12 -3.97
CA ALA A 257 9.01 22.74 -3.92
C ALA A 257 10.21 22.50 -2.98
N GLY A 258 10.46 23.42 -2.04
CA GLY A 258 11.57 23.32 -1.08
C GLY A 258 11.33 22.27 0.01
N VAL A 259 10.06 22.01 0.36
CA VAL A 259 9.67 21.01 1.35
C VAL A 259 8.50 20.15 0.86
N VAL A 260 8.43 18.93 1.39
CA VAL A 260 7.37 17.95 1.12
C VAL A 260 6.67 17.59 2.43
N ALA A 261 5.34 17.60 2.44
CA ALA A 261 4.56 17.05 3.55
C ALA A 261 4.02 15.65 3.20
N ILE A 262 4.05 14.75 4.17
CA ILE A 262 3.57 13.37 4.05
C ILE A 262 2.73 12.92 5.23
N GLY A 263 1.77 12.04 4.96
CA GLY A 263 1.03 11.27 5.97
C GLY A 263 1.60 9.87 6.12
N CYS A 264 1.68 9.36 7.36
CA CYS A 264 2.32 8.08 7.67
C CYS A 264 1.38 7.11 8.39
N GLY A 265 1.66 5.81 8.25
CA GLY A 265 0.98 4.73 8.98
C GLY A 265 1.31 4.67 10.47
N ASP A 266 2.40 5.31 10.91
CA ASP A 266 2.83 5.41 12.32
C ASP A 266 2.12 6.55 13.09
N HIS A 267 0.94 6.95 12.60
CA HIS A 267 0.11 8.04 13.14
C HIS A 267 0.74 9.43 13.05
N THR A 268 1.85 9.57 12.34
CA THR A 268 2.50 10.87 12.16
C THR A 268 2.21 11.51 10.81
N ALA A 269 2.31 12.83 10.78
CA ALA A 269 2.58 13.58 9.56
C ALA A 269 3.98 14.19 9.66
N ARG A 270 4.69 14.29 8.55
CA ARG A 270 6.06 14.79 8.53
C ARG A 270 6.24 15.83 7.44
N VAL A 271 7.10 16.80 7.70
CA VAL A 271 7.59 17.74 6.69
C VAL A 271 9.07 17.50 6.49
N LEU A 272 9.45 17.19 5.25
CA LEU A 272 10.80 16.83 4.85
C LEU A 272 11.38 17.90 3.93
N SER A 273 12.66 18.19 4.07
CA SER A 273 13.41 19.00 3.11
C SER A 273 13.55 18.24 1.79
N ALA A 274 13.13 18.85 0.67
CA ALA A 274 13.30 18.26 -0.65
C ALA A 274 14.77 18.20 -1.08
N ALA A 275 15.59 19.14 -0.56
CA ALA A 275 16.98 19.32 -0.96
C ALA A 275 17.88 18.17 -0.49
N ASP A 276 17.71 17.72 0.76
CA ASP A 276 18.57 16.71 1.40
C ASP A 276 17.80 15.56 2.05
N GLY A 277 16.48 15.65 2.19
CA GLY A 277 15.64 14.64 2.81
C GLY A 277 15.56 14.71 4.34
N GLU A 278 16.08 15.79 4.96
CA GLU A 278 16.00 15.97 6.41
C GLU A 278 14.55 16.10 6.88
N GLU A 279 14.20 15.41 7.97
CA GLU A 279 12.92 15.58 8.65
C GLU A 279 12.93 16.88 9.46
N LEU A 280 12.21 17.89 8.97
CA LEU A 280 12.12 19.21 9.58
C LEU A 280 11.05 19.25 10.67
N ILE A 281 9.95 18.53 10.45
CA ILE A 281 8.82 18.46 11.38
C ILE A 281 8.34 17.03 11.48
N ARG A 282 8.09 16.58 12.71
CA ARG A 282 7.31 15.41 13.06
C ARG A 282 6.08 15.85 13.84
N PHE A 283 4.90 15.48 13.37
CA PHE A 283 3.63 15.81 14.00
C PHE A 283 2.87 14.54 14.37
N ASP A 284 2.62 14.32 15.65
CA ASP A 284 2.17 13.06 16.25
C ASP A 284 0.80 13.17 16.96
N ASN A 285 0.02 14.21 16.67
CA ASN A 285 -1.27 14.42 17.34
C ASN A 285 -2.43 13.59 16.77
N HIS A 286 -2.22 12.81 15.71
CA HIS A 286 -3.23 11.90 15.18
C HIS A 286 -3.28 10.61 16.01
N GLY A 287 -4.49 10.07 16.19
CA GLY A 287 -4.70 8.83 16.94
C GLY A 287 -4.68 7.56 16.10
N ASP A 288 -4.49 7.69 14.78
CA ASP A 288 -4.50 6.62 13.78
C ASP A 288 -3.79 7.15 12.50
N TRP A 289 -3.74 6.35 11.44
CA TRP A 289 -2.99 6.62 10.20
C TRP A 289 -3.33 7.97 9.57
N VAL A 290 -2.32 8.65 9.04
CA VAL A 290 -2.51 9.91 8.29
C VAL A 290 -2.50 9.62 6.80
N PHE A 291 -3.63 9.83 6.13
CA PHE A 291 -3.82 9.48 4.72
C PHE A 291 -3.53 10.64 3.76
N GLY A 292 -3.62 11.89 4.22
CA GLY A 292 -3.52 13.04 3.32
C GLY A 292 -2.85 14.25 3.95
N THR A 293 -2.12 15.01 3.15
CA THR A 293 -1.52 16.29 3.53
C THR A 293 -1.75 17.31 2.41
N VAL A 294 -2.00 18.57 2.78
CA VAL A 294 -2.01 19.71 1.84
C VAL A 294 -1.46 20.96 2.53
N PHE A 295 -0.68 21.77 1.83
CA PHE A 295 -0.25 23.08 2.31
C PHE A 295 -1.37 24.13 2.22
N SER A 296 -1.32 25.14 3.09
CA SER A 296 -2.08 26.40 2.92
C SER A 296 -1.61 27.16 1.68
N THR A 297 -2.40 28.15 1.24
CA THR A 297 -2.09 28.96 0.05
C THR A 297 -0.72 29.65 0.10
N ASP A 298 -0.28 30.01 1.30
CA ASP A 298 0.98 30.69 1.57
C ASP A 298 2.11 29.73 1.99
N GLY A 299 1.85 28.42 2.03
CA GLY A 299 2.81 27.40 2.46
C GLY A 299 3.17 27.41 3.95
N THR A 300 2.58 28.29 4.77
CA THR A 300 2.97 28.44 6.17
C THR A 300 2.39 27.37 7.09
N HIS A 301 1.36 26.65 6.62
CA HIS A 301 0.68 25.59 7.35
C HIS A 301 0.46 24.35 6.49
N VAL A 302 0.31 23.21 7.16
CA VAL A 302 -0.14 21.95 6.56
C VAL A 302 -1.43 21.51 7.23
N VAL A 303 -2.39 21.07 6.41
CA VAL A 303 -3.57 20.34 6.86
C VAL A 303 -3.33 18.86 6.67
N THR A 304 -3.53 18.08 7.73
CA THR A 304 -3.38 16.63 7.73
C THR A 304 -4.74 15.96 7.90
N ALA A 305 -5.00 14.88 7.17
CA ALA A 305 -6.24 14.11 7.21
C ALA A 305 -5.99 12.69 7.73
N GLY A 306 -6.66 12.31 8.81
CA GLY A 306 -6.42 11.06 9.52
C GLY A 306 -7.58 10.06 9.48
N ARG A 307 -7.23 8.79 9.65
CA ARG A 307 -8.16 7.68 9.88
C ARG A 307 -8.91 7.81 11.20
N ASP A 308 -8.37 8.59 12.14
CA ASP A 308 -9.01 9.02 13.38
C ASP A 308 -10.22 9.96 13.14
N GLY A 309 -10.48 10.34 11.90
CA GLY A 309 -11.60 11.20 11.52
C GLY A 309 -11.31 12.67 11.75
N ALA A 310 -10.04 13.07 11.95
CA ALA A 310 -9.65 14.45 12.17
C ALA A 310 -8.93 15.07 10.96
N LEU A 311 -9.18 16.36 10.77
CA LEU A 311 -8.38 17.29 10.01
C LEU A 311 -7.63 18.18 11.01
N LYS A 312 -6.30 18.12 11.00
CA LYS A 312 -5.47 18.92 11.91
C LYS A 312 -4.68 19.95 11.13
N LEU A 313 -4.59 21.15 11.69
CA LEU A 313 -3.82 22.25 11.14
C LEU A 313 -2.53 22.41 11.94
N VAL A 314 -1.40 22.41 11.24
CA VAL A 314 -0.05 22.46 11.82
C VAL A 314 0.71 23.59 11.16
N ARG A 315 1.47 24.35 11.94
CA ARG A 315 2.37 25.38 11.41
C ARG A 315 3.70 24.77 10.98
N VAL A 316 4.18 25.14 9.80
CA VAL A 316 5.41 24.59 9.19
C VAL A 316 6.68 25.12 9.86
N GLU A 317 6.65 26.32 10.43
CA GLU A 317 7.86 26.92 11.05
C GLU A 317 8.39 26.12 12.24
N ASP A 318 7.50 25.58 13.07
CA ASP A 318 7.86 24.98 14.36
C ASP A 318 7.06 23.71 14.70
N GLY A 319 6.24 23.21 13.77
CA GLY A 319 5.41 22.03 13.99
C GLY A 319 4.26 22.24 14.98
N ALA A 320 3.96 23.49 15.37
CA ALA A 320 2.94 23.75 16.36
C ALA A 320 1.55 23.34 15.86
N PHE A 321 0.82 22.58 16.69
CA PHE A 321 -0.60 22.34 16.49
C PHE A 321 -1.38 23.66 16.60
N VAL A 322 -2.18 23.99 15.58
CA VAL A 322 -2.94 25.23 15.51
C VAL A 322 -4.42 25.00 15.81
N ASP A 323 -5.06 24.06 15.11
CA ASP A 323 -6.49 23.81 15.25
C ASP A 323 -6.88 22.41 14.77
N ASP A 324 -8.04 21.93 15.23
CA ASP A 324 -8.78 20.89 14.52
C ASP A 324 -9.73 21.60 13.55
N ILE A 325 -9.58 21.36 12.25
CA ILE A 325 -10.37 22.05 11.22
C ILE A 325 -11.82 21.54 11.24
N ASN A 326 -12.02 20.24 11.42
CA ASN A 326 -13.34 19.63 11.44
C ASN A 326 -13.76 19.27 12.86
N ALA A 327 -15.05 19.39 13.14
CA ALA A 327 -15.63 18.81 14.35
C ALA A 327 -16.98 18.11 14.12
N SER A 328 -17.67 18.29 12.99
CA SER A 328 -18.94 17.57 12.72
C SER A 328 -18.82 16.08 12.43
N ASN A 329 -17.67 15.61 11.92
CA ASN A 329 -17.49 14.22 11.51
C ASN A 329 -16.42 13.47 12.32
N LYS A 330 -15.93 14.06 13.43
CA LYS A 330 -15.10 13.31 14.39
C LYS A 330 -15.90 12.13 14.93
N GLY A 331 -15.39 10.91 14.74
CA GLY A 331 -16.04 9.66 15.16
C GLY A 331 -17.04 9.05 14.16
N TYR A 332 -17.27 9.66 12.99
CA TYR A 332 -18.14 9.09 11.95
C TYR A 332 -17.39 8.23 10.92
N GLY A 333 -16.08 8.08 11.09
CA GLY A 333 -15.20 7.26 10.26
C GLY A 333 -13.99 8.04 9.77
N GLY A 334 -12.93 7.32 9.38
CA GLY A 334 -11.69 7.95 8.94
C GLY A 334 -11.83 8.78 7.66
N ILE A 335 -11.01 9.83 7.57
CA ILE A 335 -10.87 10.69 6.39
C ILE A 335 -9.73 10.13 5.55
N SER A 336 -10.04 9.61 4.36
CA SER A 336 -9.06 8.94 3.49
C SER A 336 -8.54 9.80 2.36
N CYS A 337 -9.14 10.96 2.10
CA CYS A 337 -8.71 11.83 1.02
C CYS A 337 -8.97 13.31 1.33
N ILE A 338 -8.13 14.16 0.79
CA ILE A 338 -8.09 15.60 1.02
C ILE A 338 -7.59 16.32 -0.24
N ALA A 339 -8.13 17.51 -0.53
CA ALA A 339 -7.65 18.39 -1.59
C ALA A 339 -7.83 19.85 -1.19
N ARG A 340 -6.87 20.73 -1.53
CA ARG A 340 -6.96 22.18 -1.27
C ARG A 340 -7.62 22.88 -2.46
N HIS A 341 -8.45 23.88 -2.20
CA HIS A 341 -8.96 24.77 -3.24
C HIS A 341 -7.81 25.55 -3.89
N PRO A 342 -7.72 25.67 -5.23
CA PRO A 342 -6.53 26.18 -5.95
C PRO A 342 -6.11 27.61 -5.59
N THR A 343 -7.05 28.47 -5.17
CA THR A 343 -6.77 29.89 -4.87
C THR A 343 -7.22 30.36 -3.48
N ALA A 344 -7.78 29.48 -2.66
CA ALA A 344 -8.33 29.85 -1.36
C ALA A 344 -7.86 28.89 -0.27
N ASP A 345 -7.80 29.37 0.97
CA ASP A 345 -7.54 28.57 2.16
C ASP A 345 -8.79 27.78 2.57
N GLN A 346 -9.19 26.89 1.67
CA GLN A 346 -10.28 25.95 1.84
C GLN A 346 -9.81 24.56 1.47
N VAL A 347 -10.40 23.57 2.12
CA VAL A 347 -10.02 22.17 1.95
C VAL A 347 -11.26 21.29 1.83
N LEU A 348 -11.27 20.46 0.80
CA LEU A 348 -12.25 19.40 0.61
C LEU A 348 -11.71 18.12 1.25
N SER A 349 -12.54 17.44 2.03
CA SER A 349 -12.18 16.18 2.68
C SER A 349 -13.34 15.21 2.62
N ALA A 350 -13.02 13.92 2.58
CA ALA A 350 -14.01 12.85 2.61
C ALA A 350 -13.38 11.51 3.02
N GLY A 351 -14.23 10.56 3.39
CA GLY A 351 -13.78 9.21 3.70
C GLY A 351 -14.90 8.21 3.95
N SER A 352 -14.77 7.46 5.04
CA SER A 352 -15.65 6.32 5.36
C SER A 352 -17.12 6.67 5.56
N ASP A 353 -17.41 7.90 5.99
CA ASP A 353 -18.78 8.37 6.21
C ASP A 353 -19.54 8.74 4.93
N ARG A 354 -18.84 8.70 3.78
CA ARG A 354 -19.36 8.92 2.43
C ARG A 354 -19.80 10.35 2.14
N ILE A 355 -19.56 11.30 3.03
CA ILE A 355 -20.04 12.69 2.86
C ILE A 355 -18.83 13.60 2.60
N PRO A 356 -18.67 14.14 1.38
CA PRO A 356 -17.65 15.14 1.11
C PRO A 356 -17.99 16.45 1.83
N ARG A 357 -16.99 17.10 2.40
CA ARG A 357 -17.17 18.36 3.13
C ARG A 357 -16.06 19.35 2.79
N LEU A 358 -16.48 20.59 2.57
CA LEU A 358 -15.64 21.74 2.31
C LEU A 358 -15.50 22.56 3.60
N TYR A 359 -14.26 22.81 4.00
CA TYR A 359 -13.90 23.54 5.21
C TYR A 359 -13.03 24.75 4.89
N ARG A 360 -13.12 25.80 5.70
CA ARG A 360 -12.04 26.80 5.80
C ARG A 360 -10.86 26.21 6.55
N ILE A 361 -9.64 26.48 6.09
CA ILE A 361 -8.42 26.07 6.79
C ILE A 361 -8.27 26.92 8.06
N PHE A 362 -8.39 28.24 7.92
CA PHE A 362 -8.26 29.17 9.04
C PHE A 362 -9.62 29.56 9.61
N ARG A 363 -9.72 29.44 10.93
CA ARG A 363 -10.91 29.81 11.68
C ARG A 363 -11.19 31.31 11.63
N ALA A 364 -12.40 31.68 11.20
CA ALA A 364 -12.88 33.07 11.21
C ALA A 364 -13.66 33.45 12.49
N THR A 365 -14.27 32.48 13.18
CA THR A 365 -15.15 32.70 14.34
C THR A 365 -14.65 31.97 15.57
N ARG A 366 -14.88 32.50 16.77
CA ARG A 366 -14.48 31.81 18.01
C ARG A 366 -15.32 30.54 18.20
N ARG A 367 -14.71 29.46 18.72
CA ARG A 367 -15.44 28.27 19.18
C ARG A 367 -16.48 28.70 20.23
N ASP A 368 -17.74 28.38 19.97
CA ASP A 368 -18.83 28.50 20.93
C ASP A 368 -19.46 27.11 21.15
N VAL A 369 -20.19 26.95 22.25
CA VAL A 369 -20.75 25.64 22.66
C VAL A 369 -21.90 25.19 21.74
N GLY A 370 -22.45 26.07 20.89
CA GLY A 370 -23.61 25.80 20.04
C GLY A 370 -23.29 25.56 18.56
N ASN A 371 -22.11 25.97 18.09
CA ASN A 371 -21.61 25.79 16.74
C ASN A 371 -20.38 24.87 16.76
N THR A 372 -20.65 23.58 16.67
CA THR A 372 -19.61 22.56 16.76
C THR A 372 -18.85 22.34 15.46
N ASP A 373 -19.19 22.99 14.33
CA ASP A 373 -18.42 22.84 13.08
C ASP A 373 -18.16 24.18 12.38
N PHE A 374 -17.50 25.08 13.12
CA PHE A 374 -17.29 26.49 12.80
C PHE A 374 -16.51 26.77 11.50
N ASN A 375 -15.75 25.79 10.99
CA ASN A 375 -15.04 25.92 9.71
C ASN A 375 -15.83 25.36 8.53
N LEU A 376 -16.91 24.61 8.75
CA LEU A 376 -17.68 24.01 7.66
C LEU A 376 -18.28 25.11 6.77
N ILE A 377 -17.97 25.01 5.49
CA ILE A 377 -18.60 25.82 4.44
C ILE A 377 -19.80 25.06 3.90
N ARG A 378 -19.60 23.78 3.56
CA ARG A 378 -20.62 22.97 2.89
C ARG A 378 -20.38 21.49 3.10
N ALA A 379 -21.47 20.73 3.24
CA ALA A 379 -21.50 19.29 3.04
C ALA A 379 -22.19 19.00 1.70
N PHE A 380 -21.65 18.05 0.95
CA PHE A 380 -22.23 17.57 -0.30
C PHE A 380 -23.07 16.32 -0.06
N GLU A 381 -23.81 15.87 -1.07
CA GLU A 381 -24.61 14.65 -0.93
C GLU A 381 -23.74 13.43 -0.58
N ALA A 382 -24.36 12.47 0.10
CA ALA A 382 -23.70 11.21 0.41
C ALA A 382 -23.42 10.38 -0.87
N GLN A 383 -22.21 9.85 -0.94
CA GLN A 383 -21.73 8.97 -2.01
C GLN A 383 -22.25 7.54 -1.81
N PRO A 384 -22.30 6.70 -2.88
CA PRO A 384 -22.80 5.33 -2.78
C PRO A 384 -21.93 4.43 -1.87
N GLY A 385 -20.68 4.79 -1.66
CA GLY A 385 -19.70 4.07 -0.84
C GLY A 385 -18.67 5.03 -0.23
N PRO A 386 -17.69 4.50 0.53
CA PRO A 386 -16.59 5.30 1.07
C PRO A 386 -15.88 6.11 -0.01
N VAL A 387 -15.63 7.39 0.27
CA VAL A 387 -14.92 8.27 -0.67
C VAL A 387 -13.43 8.00 -0.59
N LYS A 388 -12.79 7.81 -1.74
CA LYS A 388 -11.38 7.45 -1.83
C LYS A 388 -10.54 8.49 -2.57
N ALA A 389 -11.17 9.33 -3.38
CA ALA A 389 -10.51 10.44 -4.06
C ALA A 389 -11.40 11.68 -4.08
N VAL A 390 -10.76 12.84 -4.00
CA VAL A 390 -11.40 14.14 -4.21
C VAL A 390 -10.44 15.05 -4.98
N ALA A 391 -10.98 15.91 -5.84
CA ALA A 391 -10.19 16.89 -6.60
C ALA A 391 -11.00 18.18 -6.83
N PHE A 392 -10.31 19.31 -6.96
CA PHE A 392 -10.89 20.57 -7.44
C PHE A 392 -10.61 20.76 -8.93
N SER A 393 -11.52 21.43 -9.63
CA SER A 393 -11.18 22.01 -10.92
C SER A 393 -10.14 23.13 -10.77
N PRO A 394 -9.40 23.49 -11.84
CA PRO A 394 -8.32 24.48 -11.76
C PRO A 394 -8.78 25.87 -11.32
N ASP A 395 -10.02 26.24 -11.66
CA ASP A 395 -10.67 27.50 -11.24
C ASP A 395 -11.33 27.40 -9.84
N GLY A 396 -11.39 26.19 -9.27
CA GLY A 396 -12.01 25.91 -7.97
C GLY A 396 -13.54 25.93 -7.98
N SER A 397 -14.19 26.06 -9.14
CA SER A 397 -15.66 26.15 -9.25
C SER A 397 -16.35 24.79 -9.16
N LEU A 398 -15.64 23.70 -9.49
CA LEU A 398 -16.12 22.33 -9.41
C LEU A 398 -15.28 21.49 -8.44
N ILE A 399 -15.91 20.46 -7.90
CA ILE A 399 -15.24 19.35 -7.22
C ILE A 399 -15.64 18.04 -7.88
N ALA A 400 -14.69 17.10 -7.93
CA ALA A 400 -14.94 15.71 -8.27
C ALA A 400 -14.75 14.84 -7.04
N VAL A 401 -15.59 13.83 -6.90
CA VAL A 401 -15.65 12.94 -5.73
C VAL A 401 -15.72 11.50 -6.22
N GLY A 402 -14.71 10.70 -5.89
CA GLY A 402 -14.54 9.32 -6.33
C GLY A 402 -14.81 8.34 -5.20
N SER A 403 -15.70 7.37 -5.45
CA SER A 403 -16.20 6.46 -4.43
C SER A 403 -15.81 5.01 -4.71
N ALA A 404 -15.49 4.27 -3.65
CA ALA A 404 -15.38 2.80 -3.70
C ALA A 404 -16.71 2.11 -4.05
N GLY A 405 -17.83 2.85 -4.03
CA GLY A 405 -19.15 2.37 -4.45
C GLY A 405 -19.41 2.41 -5.96
N GLY A 406 -18.41 2.67 -6.80
CA GLY A 406 -18.54 2.53 -8.26
C GLY A 406 -18.91 3.79 -9.03
N GLU A 407 -18.86 4.96 -8.39
CA GLU A 407 -19.25 6.23 -9.01
C GLU A 407 -18.19 7.31 -8.75
N ALA A 408 -18.01 8.19 -9.73
CA ALA A 408 -17.40 9.50 -9.55
C ALA A 408 -18.47 10.57 -9.81
N ARG A 409 -18.61 11.56 -8.93
CA ARG A 409 -19.62 12.62 -9.07
C ARG A 409 -18.96 13.99 -9.09
N VAL A 410 -19.51 14.88 -9.89
CA VAL A 410 -19.02 16.26 -10.05
C VAL A 410 -20.05 17.24 -9.51
N TYR A 411 -19.61 18.20 -8.70
CA TYR A 411 -20.47 19.21 -8.06
C TYR A 411 -19.95 20.61 -8.28
N LYS A 412 -20.86 21.58 -8.35
CA LYS A 412 -20.53 22.98 -8.16
C LYS A 412 -20.21 23.27 -6.70
N VAL A 413 -19.13 24.01 -6.47
CA VAL A 413 -18.71 24.41 -5.12
C VAL A 413 -19.69 25.39 -4.48
N ASP A 414 -20.20 26.34 -5.27
CA ASP A 414 -21.01 27.47 -4.79
C ASP A 414 -22.30 27.04 -4.10
N ASP A 415 -23.08 26.16 -4.72
CA ASP A 415 -24.40 25.73 -4.25
C ASP A 415 -24.47 24.24 -3.87
N GLY A 416 -23.46 23.44 -4.23
CA GLY A 416 -23.45 22.00 -4.01
C GLY A 416 -24.25 21.20 -5.02
N GLU A 417 -24.69 21.81 -6.12
CA GLU A 417 -25.43 21.13 -7.18
C GLU A 417 -24.56 20.06 -7.84
N ARG A 418 -25.05 18.83 -7.94
CA ARG A 418 -24.43 17.78 -8.75
C ARG A 418 -24.68 18.05 -10.23
N VAL A 419 -23.61 18.25 -10.99
CA VAL A 419 -23.69 18.52 -12.44
C VAL A 419 -23.48 17.26 -13.29
N ALA A 420 -22.71 16.29 -12.78
CA ALA A 420 -22.48 15.03 -13.48
C ALA A 420 -22.36 13.84 -12.52
N THR A 421 -22.78 12.67 -13.00
CA THR A 421 -22.44 11.37 -12.44
C THR A 421 -21.70 10.60 -13.52
N LEU A 422 -20.45 10.24 -13.22
CA LEU A 422 -19.53 9.51 -14.06
C LEU A 422 -19.37 8.11 -13.49
N MET A 423 -19.07 7.15 -14.35
CA MET A 423 -19.07 5.73 -14.00
C MET A 423 -20.47 5.24 -13.56
N GLY A 424 -20.61 3.93 -13.36
CA GLY A 424 -21.86 3.29 -12.98
C GLY A 424 -21.85 1.76 -13.10
N ASP A 425 -20.68 1.19 -13.38
CA ASP A 425 -20.40 -0.23 -13.56
C ASP A 425 -20.01 -0.94 -12.25
N GLY A 426 -19.91 -0.20 -11.14
CA GLY A 426 -19.56 -0.76 -9.83
C GLY A 426 -18.05 -0.83 -9.57
N VAL A 427 -17.21 -0.32 -10.47
CA VAL A 427 -15.75 -0.30 -10.28
C VAL A 427 -15.34 0.80 -9.31
N GLY A 428 -14.72 0.43 -8.18
CA GLY A 428 -14.30 1.39 -7.16
C GLY A 428 -13.32 2.44 -7.71
N VAL A 429 -13.66 3.72 -7.56
CA VAL A 429 -12.85 4.86 -8.01
C VAL A 429 -11.90 5.28 -6.90
N PHE A 430 -10.60 5.27 -7.18
CA PHE A 430 -9.56 5.58 -6.19
C PHE A 430 -8.67 6.77 -6.57
N ALA A 431 -8.73 7.24 -7.82
CA ALA A 431 -7.96 8.39 -8.27
C ALA A 431 -8.80 9.32 -9.17
N LEU A 432 -8.59 10.62 -8.99
CA LEU A 432 -9.22 11.68 -9.76
C LEU A 432 -8.21 12.79 -10.02
N ALA A 433 -8.19 13.34 -11.24
CA ALA A 433 -7.39 14.52 -11.55
C ALA A 433 -8.09 15.38 -12.62
N PHE A 434 -8.32 16.66 -12.33
CA PHE A 434 -8.74 17.61 -13.37
C PHE A 434 -7.55 18.01 -14.22
N HIS A 435 -7.77 18.09 -15.53
CA HIS A 435 -6.82 18.70 -16.43
C HIS A 435 -6.73 20.22 -16.16
N PRO A 436 -5.54 20.86 -16.25
CA PRO A 436 -5.34 22.28 -15.96
C PRO A 436 -6.19 23.28 -16.75
N ASP A 437 -6.71 22.90 -17.92
CA ASP A 437 -7.66 23.74 -18.68
C ASP A 437 -9.13 23.58 -18.24
N GLY A 438 -9.42 22.65 -17.33
CA GLY A 438 -10.75 22.37 -16.79
C GLY A 438 -11.69 21.60 -17.73
N THR A 439 -11.25 21.23 -18.93
CA THR A 439 -12.09 20.57 -19.94
C THR A 439 -12.18 19.05 -19.78
N GLN A 440 -11.30 18.46 -18.99
CA GLN A 440 -11.21 17.01 -18.79
C GLN A 440 -11.04 16.64 -17.32
N LEU A 441 -11.64 15.54 -16.92
CA LEU A 441 -11.43 14.86 -15.65
C LEU A 441 -10.97 13.44 -15.90
N ALA A 442 -9.77 13.09 -15.44
CA ALA A 442 -9.29 11.71 -15.42
C ALA A 442 -9.84 10.98 -14.18
N VAL A 443 -10.36 9.78 -14.41
CA VAL A 443 -10.96 8.89 -13.40
C VAL A 443 -10.33 7.52 -13.52
N ALA A 444 -9.86 6.94 -12.41
CA ALA A 444 -9.30 5.58 -12.39
C ALA A 444 -9.50 4.89 -11.04
N GLY A 445 -9.30 3.57 -11.00
CA GLY A 445 -9.49 2.80 -9.78
C GLY A 445 -9.16 1.31 -9.88
N PHE A 446 -10.07 0.47 -9.38
CA PHE A 446 -9.81 -0.95 -9.11
C PHE A 446 -9.52 -1.80 -10.35
N ASP A 447 -10.09 -1.46 -11.51
CA ASP A 447 -9.94 -2.22 -12.75
C ASP A 447 -8.65 -1.89 -13.52
N GLY A 448 -7.92 -0.86 -13.10
CA GLY A 448 -6.68 -0.44 -13.73
C GLY A 448 -6.86 0.29 -15.06
N GLU A 449 -8.07 0.74 -15.39
CA GLU A 449 -8.34 1.56 -16.57
C GLU A 449 -8.36 3.05 -16.22
N VAL A 450 -7.91 3.89 -17.16
CA VAL A 450 -8.03 5.35 -17.07
C VAL A 450 -9.11 5.82 -18.03
N ARG A 451 -10.06 6.60 -17.51
CA ARG A 451 -11.16 7.18 -18.27
C ARG A 451 -11.13 8.70 -18.19
N LEU A 452 -11.18 9.35 -19.34
CA LEU A 452 -11.21 10.80 -19.47
C LEU A 452 -12.65 11.23 -19.77
N PHE A 453 -13.20 12.13 -18.95
CA PHE A 453 -14.56 12.63 -19.10
C PHE A 453 -14.58 14.14 -19.30
N ASP A 454 -15.57 14.64 -20.03
CA ASP A 454 -16.00 16.02 -19.90
C ASP A 454 -16.72 16.18 -18.55
N PRO A 455 -16.22 17.04 -17.64
CA PRO A 455 -16.72 17.09 -16.26
C PRO A 455 -18.11 17.72 -16.11
N LEU A 456 -18.61 18.42 -17.13
CA LEU A 456 -19.90 19.12 -17.08
C LEU A 456 -21.02 18.28 -17.67
N SER A 457 -20.79 17.67 -18.82
CA SER A 457 -21.74 16.80 -19.51
C SER A 457 -21.72 15.36 -18.99
N GLY A 458 -20.57 14.93 -18.45
CA GLY A 458 -20.30 13.55 -18.08
C GLY A 458 -20.06 12.60 -19.25
N GLU A 459 -19.82 13.13 -20.44
CA GLU A 459 -19.48 12.34 -21.62
C GLU A 459 -18.08 11.73 -21.49
N LEU A 460 -17.96 10.43 -21.81
CA LEU A 460 -16.67 9.75 -21.92
C LEU A 460 -15.96 10.23 -23.19
N ILE A 461 -14.79 10.83 -23.02
CA ILE A 461 -13.92 11.32 -24.11
C ILE A 461 -13.01 10.19 -24.59
N HIS A 462 -12.37 9.47 -23.67
CA HIS A 462 -11.40 8.42 -23.98
C HIS A 462 -11.24 7.43 -22.83
N GLU A 463 -10.91 6.18 -23.15
CA GLU A 463 -10.63 5.10 -22.20
C GLU A 463 -9.40 4.32 -22.67
N PHE A 464 -8.48 4.04 -21.75
CA PHE A 464 -7.26 3.30 -22.07
C PHE A 464 -6.64 2.59 -20.86
N THR A 465 -6.01 1.44 -21.14
CA THR A 465 -5.16 0.74 -20.18
C THR A 465 -3.80 1.46 -20.12
N PRO A 466 -3.38 2.00 -18.97
CA PRO A 466 -2.17 2.83 -18.90
C PRO A 466 -0.89 1.99 -18.91
N VAL A 467 -0.96 0.68 -18.66
CA VAL A 467 0.19 -0.22 -18.60
C VAL A 467 0.33 -1.06 -19.87
N PRO A 468 1.57 -1.40 -20.29
CA PRO A 468 1.77 -2.36 -21.36
C PRO A 468 1.48 -3.79 -20.87
N LEU A 469 0.40 -4.39 -21.36
CA LEU A 469 0.05 -5.78 -21.07
C LEU A 469 0.79 -6.73 -22.02
N THR A 470 1.23 -7.87 -21.50
CA THR A 470 1.73 -8.97 -22.36
C THR A 470 0.56 -9.72 -22.97
N ASP A 471 0.64 -10.05 -24.26
CA ASP A 471 -0.37 -10.85 -24.94
C ASP A 471 -0.57 -12.20 -24.26
N THR A 472 -1.80 -12.46 -23.80
CA THR A 472 -2.18 -13.73 -23.16
C THR A 472 -2.64 -14.75 -24.21
N GLU A 473 -1.80 -15.16 -25.17
CA GLU A 473 -2.13 -16.29 -26.07
C GLU A 473 -0.93 -17.17 -26.44
N ALA A 474 -0.89 -18.40 -25.87
CA ALA A 474 -0.45 -19.66 -26.51
C ALA A 474 -0.17 -20.77 -25.48
N ARG A 475 -1.17 -21.20 -24.71
CA ARG A 475 -1.20 -22.57 -24.14
C ARG A 475 -2.61 -23.11 -24.25
N GLY A 476 -2.94 -23.69 -25.40
CA GLY A 476 -4.20 -24.44 -25.52
C GLY A 476 -4.75 -24.71 -26.91
N GLU A 477 -4.11 -24.36 -28.02
CA GLU A 477 -4.49 -24.94 -29.32
C GLU A 477 -3.75 -26.27 -29.54
N SER A 478 -4.35 -27.36 -29.04
CA SER A 478 -4.00 -28.69 -29.52
C SER A 478 -4.57 -28.86 -30.93
N THR A 479 -3.75 -28.56 -31.93
CA THR A 479 -4.01 -28.97 -33.31
C THR A 479 -3.51 -30.40 -33.54
N SER A 480 -4.35 -31.16 -34.24
CA SER A 480 -4.12 -32.47 -34.89
C SER A 480 -4.07 -33.72 -33.98
N GLY A 481 -4.67 -34.86 -34.34
CA GLY A 481 -5.06 -35.29 -35.68
C GLY A 481 -6.36 -36.09 -35.71
N GLU A 482 -7.20 -35.74 -36.69
CA GLU A 482 -8.20 -36.62 -37.26
C GLU A 482 -7.49 -37.38 -38.40
N GLU A 483 -7.02 -38.60 -38.11
CA GLU A 483 -6.54 -39.52 -39.15
C GLU A 483 -7.74 -40.07 -39.91
N THR A 484 -7.83 -39.70 -41.19
CA THR A 484 -8.63 -40.41 -42.18
C THR A 484 -7.73 -41.39 -42.94
N SER A 485 -7.91 -42.70 -42.70
CA SER A 485 -7.66 -43.75 -43.70
C SER A 485 -8.23 -45.09 -43.23
N GLY A 486 -8.97 -45.78 -44.12
CA GLY A 486 -9.33 -47.20 -43.98
C GLY A 486 -10.82 -47.50 -44.03
#